data_AF-A0A8S2NFD3-F1
#
_entry.id   AF-A0A8S2NFD3-F1
#
_cell.length_a   1.000
_cell.length_b   1.000
_cell.length_c   1.000
_cell.angle_alpha   90.00
_cell.angle_beta   90.00
_cell.angle_gamma   90.00
#
_symmetry.space_group_name_H-M   'P 1'
#
loop_
_entity.id
_entity.type
_entity.pdbx_description
1 polymer ?
#
loop_
_entity_poly.entity_id
_entity_poly.type
_entity_poly.pdbx_seq_one_letter_code
_entity_poly.pdbx_strand_id
1 'polypeptide(L)'
;MSTLLLFYHALFRERRTDFVTRTHLRRTTHKGLQLVLNFLYTGELTLTYRNVNDILICARELDIAKIFEICEEFLSKFEKRHVFRVLDLSRRYGMKKSFYESHYYLSKNFNECINMKTFLQLPYATIANILADETIQNRDETIVSSRILNWITSNHVENIQVIMHLFKRIRWNKLDYEQQREWLTASHELAENSKLTSLIKEHMILAYEKSNQLANSISKPNELKLNLTSSVSRQTNRNRHHS
;
A
#
# COMPACT_ATOMS: atom_id res chain seq x y z
N MET A 1 -1.45 -41.11 -0.82
CA MET A 1 -2.44 -41.89 -0.04
C MET A 1 -3.09 -41.10 1.10
N SER A 2 -2.36 -40.28 1.88
CA SER A 2 -2.94 -39.57 3.05
C SER A 2 -3.87 -38.38 2.72
N THR A 3 -3.62 -37.64 1.65
CA THR A 3 -4.39 -36.44 1.29
C THR A 3 -5.81 -36.72 0.78
N LEU A 4 -5.99 -37.77 -0.02
CA LEU A 4 -7.30 -38.19 -0.53
C LEU A 4 -8.20 -38.76 0.59
N LEU A 5 -7.60 -39.47 1.54
CA LEU A 5 -8.30 -40.00 2.71
C LEU A 5 -8.71 -38.87 3.67
N LEU A 6 -7.85 -37.86 3.88
CA LEU A 6 -8.22 -36.65 4.62
C LEU A 6 -9.35 -35.88 3.92
N PHE A 7 -9.29 -35.75 2.59
CA PHE A 7 -10.35 -35.12 1.81
C PHE A 7 -11.69 -35.86 1.95
N TYR A 8 -11.68 -37.19 1.81
CA TYR A 8 -12.88 -38.00 2.00
C TYR A 8 -13.44 -37.87 3.42
N HIS A 9 -12.57 -37.93 4.44
CA HIS A 9 -13.00 -37.72 5.83
C HIS A 9 -13.46 -36.30 6.12
N ALA A 10 -12.87 -35.25 5.52
CA ALA A 10 -13.30 -33.88 5.72
C ALA A 10 -14.66 -33.60 5.07
N LEU A 11 -14.90 -34.17 3.88
CA LEU A 11 -16.14 -33.94 3.12
C LEU A 11 -17.30 -34.83 3.58
N PHE A 12 -17.00 -36.05 4.06
CA PHE A 12 -18.01 -37.08 4.34
C PHE A 12 -18.03 -37.59 5.79
N ARG A 13 -17.37 -36.90 6.74
CA ARG A 13 -17.22 -37.33 8.15
C ARG A 13 -18.52 -37.67 8.88
N GLU A 14 -19.66 -37.14 8.43
CA GLU A 14 -20.94 -37.23 9.18
C GLU A 14 -22.10 -37.89 8.43
N ARG A 15 -21.92 -38.38 7.19
CA ARG A 15 -23.07 -38.87 6.40
C ARG A 15 -22.93 -40.34 6.02
N ARG A 16 -23.81 -41.13 6.64
CA ARG A 16 -23.99 -42.58 6.45
C ARG A 16 -24.17 -42.94 4.98
N THR A 17 -23.65 -44.11 4.63
CA THR A 17 -23.26 -44.62 3.32
C THR A 17 -24.37 -44.92 2.31
N ASP A 18 -25.63 -44.59 2.60
CA ASP A 18 -26.76 -45.11 1.79
C ASP A 18 -27.45 -44.02 0.95
N PHE A 19 -26.99 -42.77 1.01
CA PHE A 19 -27.55 -41.66 0.25
C PHE A 19 -26.51 -40.87 -0.54
N VAL A 20 -26.83 -40.55 -1.80
CA VAL A 20 -26.10 -39.55 -2.59
C VAL A 20 -26.16 -38.23 -1.83
N THR A 21 -25.07 -37.96 -1.12
CA THR A 21 -24.94 -36.79 -0.28
C THR A 21 -24.52 -35.61 -1.15
N ARG A 22 -25.44 -34.69 -1.43
CA ARG A 22 -25.09 -33.45 -2.13
C ARG A 22 -24.45 -32.47 -1.15
N THR A 23 -23.23 -32.05 -1.46
CA THR A 23 -22.51 -30.99 -0.76
C THR A 23 -22.50 -29.74 -1.65
N HIS A 24 -22.89 -28.60 -1.09
CA HIS A 24 -22.88 -27.31 -1.79
C HIS A 24 -21.67 -26.52 -1.36
N LEU A 25 -20.66 -26.45 -2.23
CA LEU A 25 -19.52 -25.55 -2.07
C LEU A 25 -19.93 -24.15 -2.56
N ARG A 26 -19.96 -23.18 -1.66
CA ARG A 26 -20.57 -21.86 -1.91
C ARG A 26 -19.59 -20.85 -2.48
N ARG A 27 -18.29 -21.04 -2.25
CA ARG A 27 -17.27 -20.03 -2.58
C ARG A 27 -16.37 -20.49 -3.73
N THR A 28 -16.30 -21.80 -4.00
CA THR A 28 -15.51 -22.36 -5.10
C THR A 28 -16.09 -22.11 -6.48
N THR A 29 -15.21 -21.83 -7.44
CA THR A 29 -15.55 -21.89 -8.87
C THR A 29 -15.39 -23.32 -9.39
N HIS A 30 -16.16 -23.69 -10.41
CA HIS A 30 -16.05 -25.01 -11.06
C HIS A 30 -14.61 -25.30 -11.53
N LYS A 31 -13.92 -24.29 -12.08
CA LYS A 31 -12.53 -24.41 -12.53
C LYS A 31 -11.57 -24.68 -11.38
N GLY A 32 -11.70 -23.95 -10.27
CA GLY A 32 -10.88 -24.16 -9.07
C GLY A 32 -11.06 -25.56 -8.50
N LEU A 33 -12.32 -26.01 -8.38
CA LEU A 33 -12.66 -27.34 -7.89
C LEU A 33 -12.09 -28.45 -8.79
N GLN A 34 -12.25 -28.33 -10.11
CA GLN A 34 -11.72 -29.31 -11.06
C GLN A 34 -10.19 -29.47 -10.93
N LEU A 35 -9.45 -28.36 -10.82
CA LEU A 35 -7.99 -28.39 -10.69
C LEU A 35 -7.56 -29.01 -9.35
N VAL A 36 -8.25 -28.67 -8.26
CA VAL A 36 -7.96 -29.24 -6.94
C VAL A 36 -8.29 -30.74 -6.90
N LEU A 37 -9.41 -31.16 -7.47
CA LEU A 37 -9.77 -32.58 -7.57
C LEU A 37 -8.75 -33.34 -8.42
N ASN A 38 -8.38 -32.82 -9.59
CA ASN A 38 -7.36 -33.44 -10.42
C ASN A 38 -6.06 -33.65 -9.62
N PHE A 39 -5.59 -32.62 -8.89
CA PHE A 39 -4.44 -32.75 -8.02
C PHE A 39 -4.60 -33.82 -6.94
N LEU A 40 -5.79 -33.94 -6.33
CA LEU A 40 -6.03 -34.97 -5.32
C LEU A 40 -5.95 -36.40 -5.90
N TYR A 41 -6.36 -36.59 -7.15
CA TYR A 41 -6.32 -37.88 -7.82
C TYR A 41 -4.96 -38.21 -8.47
N THR A 42 -4.26 -37.23 -9.05
CA THR A 42 -3.02 -37.45 -9.81
C THR A 42 -1.75 -37.05 -9.07
N GLY A 43 -1.85 -36.18 -8.06
CA GLY A 43 -0.72 -35.53 -7.41
C GLY A 43 -0.14 -34.34 -8.18
N GLU A 44 -0.69 -34.00 -9.35
CA GLU A 44 -0.17 -32.94 -10.23
C GLU A 44 -1.05 -31.67 -10.18
N LEU A 45 -0.43 -30.50 -10.04
CA LEU A 45 -1.12 -29.21 -9.99
C LEU A 45 -0.43 -28.16 -10.87
N THR A 46 -1.08 -27.75 -11.96
CA THR A 46 -0.57 -26.73 -12.86
C THR A 46 -1.02 -25.33 -12.43
N LEU A 47 -0.08 -24.55 -11.88
CA LEU A 47 -0.32 -23.19 -11.41
C LEU A 47 -0.04 -22.14 -12.48
N THR A 48 -0.94 -21.15 -12.56
CA THR A 48 -0.78 -19.94 -13.36
C THR A 48 -1.32 -18.75 -12.55
N TYR A 49 -0.88 -17.54 -12.88
CA TYR A 49 -1.47 -16.36 -12.22
C TYR A 49 -2.98 -16.28 -12.43
N ARG A 50 -3.53 -16.80 -13.53
CA ARG A 50 -4.98 -16.76 -13.80
C ARG A 50 -5.79 -17.68 -12.89
N ASN A 51 -5.30 -18.89 -12.62
CA ASN A 51 -6.03 -19.92 -11.87
C ASN A 51 -5.69 -19.96 -10.36
N VAL A 52 -4.55 -19.40 -9.94
CA VAL A 52 -4.06 -19.53 -8.54
C VAL A 52 -5.07 -19.05 -7.51
N ASN A 53 -5.83 -17.97 -7.81
CA ASN A 53 -6.84 -17.49 -6.88
C ASN A 53 -8.02 -18.47 -6.75
N ASP A 54 -8.51 -19.04 -7.85
CA ASP A 54 -9.59 -20.04 -7.82
C ASP A 54 -9.19 -21.30 -7.04
N ILE A 55 -7.94 -21.74 -7.25
CA ILE A 55 -7.34 -22.87 -6.53
C ILE A 55 -7.26 -22.57 -5.04
N LEU A 56 -6.80 -21.37 -4.65
CA LEU A 56 -6.68 -20.97 -3.25
C LEU A 56 -8.03 -20.85 -2.53
N ILE A 57 -9.07 -20.35 -3.21
CA ILE A 57 -10.43 -20.33 -2.66
C ILE A 57 -10.90 -21.76 -2.37
N CYS A 58 -10.67 -22.68 -3.32
CA CYS A 58 -11.05 -24.08 -3.18
C CYS A 58 -10.24 -24.80 -2.11
N ALA A 59 -8.92 -24.60 -2.07
CA ALA A 59 -8.05 -25.17 -1.04
C ALA A 59 -8.45 -24.68 0.36
N ARG A 60 -8.90 -23.42 0.49
CA ARG A 60 -9.43 -22.88 1.75
C ARG A 60 -10.73 -23.54 2.16
N GLU A 61 -11.68 -23.67 1.24
CA GLU A 61 -13.00 -24.24 1.54
C GLU A 61 -12.91 -25.74 1.87
N LEU A 62 -11.94 -26.45 1.30
CA LEU A 62 -11.68 -27.87 1.53
C LEU A 62 -10.61 -28.17 2.58
N ASP A 63 -10.01 -27.13 3.18
CA ASP A 63 -8.94 -27.21 4.18
C ASP A 63 -7.72 -28.06 3.75
N ILE A 64 -7.26 -27.88 2.51
CA ILE A 64 -6.12 -28.63 1.95
C ILE A 64 -4.83 -27.81 2.09
N ALA A 65 -4.21 -27.90 3.27
CA ALA A 65 -2.96 -27.19 3.60
C ALA A 65 -1.84 -27.39 2.56
N LYS A 66 -1.73 -28.60 1.97
CA LYS A 66 -0.67 -28.91 1.00
C LYS A 66 -0.70 -28.01 -0.23
N ILE A 67 -1.89 -27.59 -0.68
CA ILE A 67 -2.03 -26.70 -1.83
C ILE A 67 -1.54 -25.30 -1.50
N PHE A 68 -1.73 -24.83 -0.26
CA PHE A 68 -1.19 -23.53 0.18
C PHE A 68 0.33 -23.50 0.13
N GLU A 69 1.01 -24.56 0.55
CA GLU A 69 2.49 -24.66 0.45
C GLU A 69 2.97 -24.53 -1.00
N ILE A 70 2.33 -25.27 -1.93
CA ILE A 70 2.69 -25.25 -3.35
C ILE A 70 2.43 -23.86 -3.96
N CYS A 71 1.28 -23.26 -3.64
CA CYS A 71 0.95 -21.92 -4.09
C CYS A 71 1.88 -20.85 -3.51
N GLU A 72 2.29 -20.96 -2.24
CA GLU A 72 3.23 -20.04 -1.60
C GLU A 72 4.61 -20.13 -2.26
N GLU A 73 5.10 -21.33 -2.60
CA GLU A 73 6.35 -21.48 -3.34
C GLU A 73 6.27 -20.84 -4.73
N PHE A 74 5.19 -21.13 -5.48
CA PHE A 74 4.96 -20.53 -6.79
C PHE A 74 4.92 -19.00 -6.74
N LEU A 75 4.19 -18.44 -5.77
CA LEU A 75 4.05 -16.99 -5.60
C LEU A 75 5.32 -16.33 -5.04
N SER A 76 6.21 -17.06 -4.36
CA SER A 76 7.49 -16.52 -3.90
C SER A 76 8.47 -16.25 -5.05
N LYS A 77 8.36 -16.98 -6.17
CA LYS A 77 9.20 -16.83 -7.37
C LYS A 77 8.48 -16.00 -8.44
N PHE A 78 7.86 -14.89 -8.03
CA PHE A 78 7.00 -14.11 -8.90
C PHE A 78 7.77 -13.27 -9.92
N GLU A 79 7.12 -12.99 -11.05
CA GLU A 79 7.62 -12.02 -12.03
C GLU A 79 7.27 -10.59 -11.60
N LYS A 80 8.17 -9.63 -11.88
CA LYS A 80 8.03 -8.20 -11.51
C LYS A 80 6.65 -7.61 -11.87
N ARG A 81 6.11 -7.97 -13.04
CA ARG A 81 4.79 -7.51 -13.53
C ARG A 81 3.61 -7.95 -12.66
N HIS A 82 3.78 -8.98 -11.84
CA HIS A 82 2.75 -9.57 -10.99
C HIS A 82 2.89 -9.21 -9.51
N VAL A 83 3.81 -8.32 -9.15
CA VAL A 83 4.08 -7.92 -7.74
C VAL A 83 2.81 -7.57 -6.97
N PHE A 84 1.94 -6.73 -7.53
CA PHE A 84 0.72 -6.29 -6.84
C PHE A 84 -0.27 -7.42 -6.61
N ARG A 85 -0.38 -8.34 -7.58
CA ARG A 85 -1.27 -9.50 -7.49
C ARG A 85 -0.75 -10.47 -6.43
N VAL A 86 0.55 -10.71 -6.41
CA VAL A 86 1.19 -11.57 -5.40
C VAL A 86 1.03 -10.97 -4.01
N LEU A 87 1.21 -9.65 -3.88
CA LEU A 87 1.03 -8.95 -2.61
C LEU A 87 -0.41 -9.08 -2.09
N ASP A 88 -1.42 -8.87 -2.96
CA ASP A 88 -2.84 -9.01 -2.59
C ASP A 88 -3.19 -10.43 -2.17
N LEU A 89 -2.78 -11.43 -2.97
CA LEU A 89 -3.03 -12.85 -2.66
C LEU A 89 -2.33 -13.25 -1.36
N SER A 90 -1.05 -12.94 -1.22
CA SER A 90 -0.27 -13.32 -0.04
C SER A 90 -0.86 -12.72 1.23
N ARG A 91 -1.31 -11.45 1.17
CA ARG A 91 -2.01 -10.79 2.28
C ARG A 91 -3.35 -11.46 2.60
N ARG A 92 -4.18 -11.73 1.59
CA ARG A 92 -5.51 -12.34 1.75
C ARG A 92 -5.44 -13.77 2.28
N TYR A 93 -4.40 -14.50 1.91
CA TYR A 93 -4.23 -15.90 2.27
C TYR A 93 -3.27 -16.15 3.44
N GLY A 94 -2.60 -15.11 3.95
CA GLY A 94 -1.67 -15.22 5.07
C GLY A 94 -0.35 -15.91 4.72
N MET A 95 0.04 -15.89 3.44
CA MET A 95 1.29 -16.51 2.96
C MET A 95 2.46 -15.59 3.27
N LYS A 96 3.24 -15.95 4.29
CA LYS A 96 4.27 -15.07 4.86
C LYS A 96 5.47 -14.90 3.93
N LYS A 97 5.92 -15.98 3.29
CA LYS A 97 7.12 -15.97 2.45
C LYS A 97 6.90 -15.13 1.20
N SER A 98 5.83 -15.41 0.46
CA SER A 98 5.50 -14.65 -0.74
C SER A 98 5.12 -13.20 -0.42
N PHE A 99 4.51 -12.94 0.73
CA PHE A 99 4.26 -11.57 1.20
C PHE A 99 5.58 -10.82 1.43
N TYR A 100 6.52 -11.41 2.18
CA TYR A 100 7.80 -10.78 2.47
C TYR A 100 8.58 -10.45 1.18
N GLU A 101 8.73 -11.41 0.27
CA GLU A 101 9.47 -11.20 -0.99
C GLU A 101 8.82 -10.12 -1.88
N SER A 102 7.49 -10.16 -2.02
CA SER A 102 6.77 -9.18 -2.83
C SER A 102 6.76 -7.79 -2.21
N HIS A 103 6.62 -7.71 -0.89
CA HIS A 103 6.67 -6.45 -0.15
C HIS A 103 8.06 -5.83 -0.16
N TYR A 104 9.11 -6.64 0.02
CA TYR A 104 10.50 -6.18 -0.08
C TYR A 104 10.81 -5.63 -1.47
N TYR A 105 10.41 -6.35 -2.52
CA TYR A 105 10.59 -5.89 -3.91
C TYR A 105 9.81 -4.59 -4.19
N LEU A 106 8.56 -4.49 -3.72
CA LEU A 106 7.75 -3.28 -3.85
C LEU A 106 8.38 -2.10 -3.11
N SER A 107 8.86 -2.31 -1.87
CA SER A 107 9.46 -1.26 -1.05
C SER A 107 10.75 -0.72 -1.68
N LYS A 108 11.55 -1.60 -2.30
CA LYS A 108 12.81 -1.21 -2.96
C LYS A 108 12.58 -0.48 -4.28
N ASN A 109 11.62 -0.92 -5.09
CA ASN A 109 11.40 -0.42 -6.46
C ASN A 109 10.04 0.30 -6.59
N PHE A 110 9.61 0.98 -5.54
CA PHE A 110 8.26 1.53 -5.43
C PHE A 110 7.89 2.45 -6.61
N ASN A 111 8.80 3.37 -6.95
CA ASN A 111 8.60 4.35 -8.03
C ASN A 111 8.48 3.68 -9.42
N GLU A 112 9.17 2.56 -9.65
CA GLU A 112 9.00 1.78 -10.87
C GLU A 112 7.67 1.03 -10.87
N CYS A 113 7.31 0.43 -9.74
CA CYS A 113 6.08 -0.35 -9.59
C CYS A 113 4.83 0.50 -9.81
N ILE A 114 4.76 1.68 -9.21
CA ILE A 114 3.60 2.58 -9.33
C ILE A 114 3.38 3.06 -10.77
N ASN A 115 4.46 3.23 -11.53
CA ASN A 115 4.40 3.62 -12.94
C ASN A 115 3.93 2.48 -13.87
N MET A 116 3.88 1.24 -13.41
CA MET A 116 3.39 0.13 -14.22
C MET A 116 1.91 0.32 -14.59
N LYS A 117 1.52 -0.14 -15.78
CA LYS A 117 0.11 -0.15 -16.21
C LYS A 117 -0.78 -1.00 -15.31
N THR A 118 -0.20 -2.04 -14.70
CA THR A 118 -0.90 -2.93 -13.76
C THR A 118 -1.41 -2.20 -12.52
N PHE A 119 -0.78 -1.09 -12.13
CA PHE A 119 -1.25 -0.25 -11.02
C PHE A 119 -2.62 0.37 -11.30
N LEU A 120 -2.88 0.80 -12.54
CA LEU A 120 -4.14 1.43 -12.92
C LEU A 120 -5.36 0.48 -12.80
N GLN A 121 -5.10 -0.83 -12.87
CA GLN A 121 -6.11 -1.88 -12.79
C GLN A 121 -6.35 -2.39 -11.37
N LEU A 122 -5.64 -1.85 -10.37
CA LEU A 122 -5.78 -2.30 -8.99
C LEU A 122 -7.09 -1.77 -8.37
N PRO A 123 -7.73 -2.57 -7.51
CA PRO A 123 -8.86 -2.11 -6.74
C PRO A 123 -8.40 -1.11 -5.68
N TYR A 124 -9.30 -0.19 -5.33
CA TYR A 124 -9.07 0.84 -4.30
C TYR A 124 -8.45 0.27 -3.02
N ALA A 125 -8.97 -0.85 -2.52
CA ALA A 125 -8.51 -1.45 -1.27
C ALA A 125 -7.00 -1.79 -1.30
N THR A 126 -6.50 -2.33 -2.41
CA THR A 126 -5.08 -2.66 -2.57
C THR A 126 -4.24 -1.38 -2.65
N ILE A 127 -4.72 -0.34 -3.35
CA ILE A 127 -4.02 0.95 -3.44
C ILE A 127 -3.93 1.62 -2.07
N ALA A 128 -5.05 1.74 -1.36
CA ALA A 128 -5.09 2.33 -0.03
C ALA A 128 -4.13 1.62 0.94
N ASN A 129 -4.07 0.29 0.86
CA ASN A 129 -3.17 -0.55 1.62
C ASN A 129 -1.69 -0.30 1.31
N ILE A 130 -1.34 -0.10 0.04
CA ILE A 130 0.04 0.21 -0.39
C ILE A 130 0.42 1.62 0.08
N LEU A 131 -0.47 2.60 -0.06
CA LEU A 131 -0.20 3.97 0.35
C LEU A 131 -0.10 4.13 1.87
N ALA A 132 -0.85 3.34 2.64
CA ALA A 132 -0.77 3.33 4.09
C ALA A 132 0.54 2.73 4.66
N ASP A 133 1.38 2.13 3.83
CA ASP A 133 2.50 1.32 4.28
C ASP A 133 3.77 2.10 4.65
N GLU A 134 3.89 2.53 5.90
CA GLU A 134 4.98 3.41 6.35
C GLU A 134 6.40 2.87 6.13
N THR A 135 6.58 1.56 5.92
CA THR A 135 7.90 0.95 5.67
C THR A 135 8.50 1.40 4.33
N ILE A 136 7.68 1.87 3.40
CA ILE A 136 8.14 2.36 2.10
C ILE A 136 8.66 3.79 2.28
N GLN A 137 9.98 3.92 2.44
CA GLN A 137 10.66 5.21 2.68
C GLN A 137 11.03 5.94 1.39
N ASN A 138 11.42 5.20 0.34
CA ASN A 138 11.92 5.75 -0.94
C ASN A 138 10.81 6.17 -1.91
N ARG A 139 9.70 6.69 -1.40
CA ARG A 139 8.58 7.15 -2.24
C ARG A 139 8.89 8.51 -2.83
N ASP A 140 8.78 8.60 -4.14
CA ASP A 140 8.63 9.88 -4.81
C ASP A 140 7.15 10.25 -4.82
N GLU A 141 6.77 11.16 -3.91
CA GLU A 141 5.39 11.62 -3.77
C GLU A 141 4.90 12.32 -5.05
N THR A 142 5.83 12.81 -5.87
CA THR A 142 5.58 13.44 -7.15
C THR A 142 4.97 12.48 -8.17
N ILE A 143 5.51 11.26 -8.17
CA ILE A 143 5.02 10.16 -9.01
C ILE A 143 3.73 9.58 -8.41
N VAL A 144 3.64 9.50 -7.07
CA VAL A 144 2.45 9.00 -6.39
C VAL A 144 1.23 9.86 -6.67
N SER A 145 1.35 11.18 -6.54
CA SER A 145 0.26 12.13 -6.72
C SER A 145 -0.34 12.06 -8.13
N SER A 146 0.52 12.16 -9.15
CA SER A 146 0.17 12.09 -10.57
C SER A 146 -0.44 10.73 -10.92
N ARG A 147 0.10 9.64 -10.37
CA ARG A 147 -0.45 8.30 -10.64
C ARG A 147 -1.80 8.07 -9.99
N ILE A 148 -2.04 8.61 -8.80
CA ILE A 148 -3.35 8.54 -8.13
C ILE A 148 -4.39 9.33 -8.92
N LEU A 149 -4.05 10.55 -9.38
CA LEU A 149 -4.95 11.32 -10.27
C LEU A 149 -5.30 10.53 -11.52
N ASN A 150 -4.29 9.97 -12.19
CA ASN A 150 -4.51 9.13 -13.37
C ASN A 150 -5.39 7.91 -13.07
N TRP A 151 -5.22 7.26 -11.91
CA TRP A 151 -6.09 6.16 -11.50
C TRP A 151 -7.53 6.61 -11.27
N ILE A 152 -7.76 7.78 -10.65
CA ILE A 152 -9.10 8.35 -10.42
C ILE A 152 -9.78 8.64 -11.76
N THR A 153 -9.08 9.33 -12.67
CA THR A 153 -9.61 9.70 -13.99
C THR A 153 -9.88 8.47 -14.84
N SER A 154 -8.95 7.50 -14.88
CA SER A 154 -9.08 6.28 -15.69
C SER A 154 -10.20 5.36 -15.21
N ASN A 155 -10.48 5.32 -13.91
CA ASN A 155 -11.54 4.49 -13.33
C ASN A 155 -12.85 5.26 -13.10
N HIS A 156 -12.94 6.51 -13.58
CA HIS A 156 -14.11 7.39 -13.41
C HIS A 156 -14.66 7.38 -11.97
N VAL A 157 -13.75 7.53 -10.99
CA VAL A 157 -14.14 7.46 -9.59
C VAL A 157 -14.81 8.76 -9.18
N GLU A 158 -16.13 8.73 -9.06
CA GLU A 158 -16.93 9.88 -8.60
C GLU A 158 -17.09 9.94 -7.08
N ASN A 159 -16.74 8.86 -6.38
CA ASN A 159 -16.89 8.78 -4.93
C ASN A 159 -15.86 9.66 -4.22
N ILE A 160 -16.31 10.84 -3.78
CA ILE A 160 -15.52 11.84 -3.06
C ILE A 160 -14.85 11.25 -1.81
N GLN A 161 -15.48 10.34 -1.07
CA GLN A 161 -14.88 9.76 0.13
C GLN A 161 -13.65 8.92 -0.20
N VAL A 162 -13.68 8.22 -1.33
CA VAL A 162 -12.53 7.44 -1.84
C VAL A 162 -11.40 8.40 -2.22
N ILE A 163 -11.71 9.47 -2.95
CA ILE A 163 -10.73 10.48 -3.36
C ILE A 163 -10.10 11.13 -2.12
N MET A 164 -10.90 11.57 -1.16
CA MET A 164 -10.43 12.17 0.09
C MET A 164 -9.57 11.21 0.91
N HIS A 165 -9.93 9.92 0.96
CA HIS A 165 -9.13 8.95 1.69
C HIS A 165 -7.76 8.73 1.01
N LEU A 166 -7.71 8.65 -0.32
CA LEU A 166 -6.43 8.57 -1.05
C LEU A 166 -5.61 9.84 -0.89
N PHE A 167 -6.25 11.02 -0.97
CA PHE A 167 -5.62 12.33 -0.78
C PHE A 167 -4.91 12.45 0.58
N LYS A 168 -5.55 11.99 1.66
CA LYS A 168 -4.97 12.00 3.02
C LYS A 168 -3.76 11.08 3.18
N ARG A 169 -3.53 10.14 2.25
CA ARG A 169 -2.38 9.21 2.29
C ARG A 169 -1.17 9.74 1.52
N ILE A 170 -1.32 10.84 0.77
CA ILE A 170 -0.24 11.51 0.06
C ILE A 170 0.52 12.41 1.03
N ARG A 171 1.86 12.40 0.97
CA ARG A 171 2.69 13.25 1.86
C ARG A 171 2.92 14.62 1.21
N TRP A 172 1.95 15.52 1.41
CA TRP A 172 1.94 16.89 0.86
C TRP A 172 3.18 17.73 1.16
N ASN A 173 3.87 17.47 2.26
CA ASN A 173 5.10 18.16 2.64
C ASN A 173 6.30 17.87 1.73
N LYS A 174 6.21 16.87 0.85
CA LYS A 174 7.27 16.51 -0.11
C LYS A 174 6.90 16.82 -1.57
N LEU A 175 5.74 17.41 -1.81
CA LEU A 175 5.25 17.72 -3.16
C LEU A 175 5.70 19.10 -3.61
N ASP A 176 6.07 19.21 -4.89
CA ASP A 176 6.39 20.49 -5.52
C ASP A 176 5.13 21.31 -5.83
N TYR A 177 5.29 22.63 -5.95
CA TYR A 177 4.20 23.60 -6.10
C TYR A 177 3.38 23.35 -7.39
N GLU A 178 4.04 22.99 -8.49
CA GLU A 178 3.35 22.73 -9.77
C GLU A 178 2.36 21.56 -9.66
N GLN A 179 2.72 20.52 -8.93
CA GLN A 179 1.85 19.36 -8.75
C GLN A 179 0.71 19.61 -7.79
N GLN A 180 0.94 20.43 -6.77
CA GLN A 180 -0.15 20.90 -5.92
C GLN A 180 -1.17 21.70 -6.75
N ARG A 181 -0.72 22.49 -7.72
CA ARG A 181 -1.60 23.18 -8.68
C ARG A 181 -2.31 22.22 -9.63
N GLU A 182 -1.63 21.20 -10.14
CA GLU A 182 -2.26 20.17 -10.99
C GLU A 182 -3.41 19.46 -10.25
N TRP A 183 -3.18 19.10 -8.98
CA TRP A 183 -4.23 18.52 -8.13
C TRP A 183 -5.39 19.49 -7.89
N LEU A 184 -5.12 20.78 -7.70
CA LEU A 184 -6.17 21.81 -7.56
C LEU A 184 -7.03 21.93 -8.83
N THR A 185 -6.40 22.00 -10.00
CA THR A 185 -7.12 22.08 -11.28
C THR A 185 -7.92 20.81 -11.53
N ALA A 186 -7.31 19.63 -11.37
CA ALA A 186 -8.00 18.35 -11.50
C ALA A 186 -9.16 18.23 -10.51
N SER A 187 -9.01 18.73 -9.29
CA SER A 187 -10.08 18.71 -8.29
C SER A 187 -11.27 19.60 -8.62
N HIS A 188 -11.02 20.72 -9.31
CA HIS A 188 -12.05 21.63 -9.80
C HIS A 188 -12.78 21.03 -11.02
N GLU A 189 -12.07 20.28 -11.86
CA GLU A 189 -12.64 19.57 -13.01
C GLU A 189 -13.42 18.31 -12.61
N LEU A 190 -12.92 17.55 -11.64
CA LEU A 190 -13.52 16.31 -11.16
C LEU A 190 -14.73 16.54 -10.26
N ALA A 191 -14.85 17.73 -9.67
CA ALA A 191 -15.93 18.05 -8.77
C ALA A 191 -16.35 19.51 -8.92
N GLU A 192 -17.58 19.73 -9.40
CA GLU A 192 -18.36 20.95 -9.14
C GLU A 192 -18.69 21.10 -7.63
N ASN A 193 -17.77 20.76 -6.73
CA ASN A 193 -18.01 20.61 -5.30
C ASN A 193 -17.01 21.44 -4.49
N SER A 194 -17.50 22.53 -3.91
CA SER A 194 -16.74 23.47 -3.09
C SER A 194 -16.01 22.82 -1.91
N LYS A 195 -16.49 21.67 -1.42
CA LYS A 195 -16.01 21.01 -0.21
C LYS A 195 -14.70 20.25 -0.40
N LEU A 196 -14.50 19.64 -1.58
CA LEU A 196 -13.24 18.96 -1.90
C LEU A 196 -12.15 19.99 -2.19
N THR A 197 -12.48 21.06 -2.92
CA THR A 197 -11.57 22.19 -3.17
C THR A 197 -11.17 22.92 -1.88
N SER A 198 -12.10 23.14 -0.94
CA SER A 198 -11.76 23.79 0.35
C SER A 198 -10.82 22.94 1.20
N LEU A 199 -11.00 21.62 1.22
CA LEU A 199 -10.18 20.70 2.00
C LEU A 199 -8.77 20.54 1.41
N ILE A 200 -8.65 20.54 0.08
CA ILE A 200 -7.35 20.56 -0.60
C ILE A 200 -6.59 21.84 -0.26
N LYS A 201 -7.27 23.00 -0.33
CA LYS A 201 -6.68 24.29 0.06
C LYS A 201 -6.21 24.29 1.51
N GLU A 202 -7.00 23.77 2.44
CA GLU A 202 -6.63 23.65 3.85
C GLU A 202 -5.37 22.78 4.06
N HIS A 203 -5.32 21.59 3.44
CA HIS A 203 -4.15 20.72 3.54
C HIS A 203 -2.89 21.32 2.87
N MET A 204 -3.04 22.13 1.82
CA MET A 204 -1.92 22.87 1.21
C MET A 204 -1.39 23.96 2.13
N ILE A 205 -2.27 24.72 2.79
CA ILE A 205 -1.87 25.76 3.77
C ILE A 205 -1.08 25.10 4.91
N LEU A 206 -1.59 23.99 5.46
CA LEU A 206 -0.92 23.25 6.53
C LEU A 206 0.43 22.66 6.07
N ALA A 207 0.54 22.19 4.83
CA ALA A 207 1.80 21.70 4.28
C ALA A 207 2.84 22.83 4.13
N TYR A 208 2.40 24.00 3.68
CA TYR A 208 3.23 25.20 3.54
C TYR A 208 3.68 25.77 4.89
N GLU A 209 2.79 25.84 5.88
CA GLU A 209 3.13 26.29 7.24
C GLU A 209 4.14 25.36 7.90
N LYS A 210 3.98 24.04 7.72
CA LYS A 210 4.89 23.04 8.28
C LYS A 210 6.26 23.05 7.61
N SER A 211 6.33 23.31 6.30
CA SER A 211 7.63 23.48 5.61
C SER A 211 8.35 24.76 6.07
N ASN A 212 7.62 25.85 6.30
CA ASN A 212 8.17 27.08 6.89
C ASN A 212 8.64 26.90 8.33
N GLN A 213 7.92 26.14 9.16
CA GLN A 213 8.36 25.81 10.52
C GLN A 213 9.64 24.96 10.52
N LEU A 214 9.76 23.98 9.62
CA LEU A 214 10.99 23.18 9.44
C LEU A 214 12.16 24.03 8.94
N ALA A 215 11.94 24.95 8.00
CA ALA A 215 12.95 25.90 7.53
C ALA A 215 13.44 26.83 8.65
N ASN A 216 12.52 27.36 9.46
CA ASN A 216 12.85 28.20 10.62
C ASN A 216 13.55 27.44 11.75
N SER A 217 13.36 26.11 11.83
CA SER A 217 14.04 25.24 12.81
C SER A 217 15.48 24.92 12.38
N ILE A 218 15.73 24.78 11.08
CA ILE A 218 17.06 24.53 10.50
C ILE A 218 17.92 25.82 10.50
N SER A 219 17.29 27.01 10.51
CA SER A 219 17.98 28.30 10.70
C SER A 219 18.48 28.58 12.13
N LYS A 220 18.36 27.63 13.07
CA LYS A 220 19.03 27.72 14.39
C LYS A 220 19.94 26.52 14.65
N PRO A 221 21.20 26.58 14.18
CA PRO A 221 22.30 26.31 15.10
C PRO A 221 23.48 27.27 14.86
N ASN A 222 23.61 28.29 15.74
CA ASN A 222 24.86 28.86 16.27
C ASN A 222 24.60 30.21 16.95
N GLU A 223 23.88 30.20 18.07
CA GLU A 223 24.06 31.23 19.09
C GLU A 223 24.44 30.51 20.37
N LEU A 224 25.74 30.27 20.57
CA LEU A 224 26.37 29.98 21.87
C LEU A 224 27.89 29.91 21.67
N LYS A 225 28.51 31.09 21.50
CA LYS A 225 29.82 31.51 22.06
C LYS A 225 30.31 32.80 21.40
N LEU A 226 29.75 33.93 21.83
CA LEU A 226 30.57 34.95 22.49
C LEU A 226 29.60 35.82 23.29
N ASN A 227 29.33 35.37 24.52
CA ASN A 227 28.82 36.27 25.54
C ASN A 227 29.79 37.45 25.61
N LEU A 228 29.22 38.63 25.42
CA LEU A 228 29.47 39.80 26.25
C LEU A 228 30.20 39.40 27.54
N THR A 229 31.53 39.42 27.51
CA THR A 229 32.29 39.69 28.71
C THR A 229 32.08 41.16 29.02
N SER A 230 31.06 41.38 29.84
CA SER A 230 31.12 42.29 30.97
C SER A 230 31.53 43.73 30.64
N SER A 231 30.52 44.54 30.28
CA SER A 231 30.35 45.79 31.01
C SER A 231 30.21 45.45 32.49
N VAL A 232 31.24 45.78 33.27
CA VAL A 232 31.18 46.40 34.61
C VAL A 232 32.58 46.24 35.21
N SER A 233 33.42 47.24 34.96
CA SER A 233 34.42 47.68 35.93
C SER A 233 34.58 49.19 35.81
N ARG A 234 33.75 49.87 36.62
CA ARG A 234 34.11 51.08 37.38
C ARG A 234 34.21 52.39 36.58
N GLN A 235 33.12 53.15 36.64
CA GLN A 235 33.20 54.58 36.97
C GLN A 235 34.15 54.78 38.17
N THR A 236 35.21 55.58 37.99
CA THR A 236 35.73 56.56 38.97
C THR A 236 36.88 57.37 38.36
N ASN A 237 36.89 58.68 38.64
CA ASN A 237 37.78 59.77 38.17
C ASN A 237 37.53 60.23 36.72
N ARG A 238 36.83 61.33 36.42
CA ARG A 238 36.78 62.67 37.03
C ARG A 238 38.17 63.28 37.28
N ASN A 239 38.52 64.20 36.37
CA ASN A 239 39.40 65.37 36.50
C ASN A 239 40.80 65.17 37.12
N ARG A 240 41.85 65.57 36.38
CA ARG A 240 42.72 66.72 36.72
C ARG A 240 44.01 66.79 35.87
N HIS A 241 44.30 68.03 35.43
CA HIS A 241 45.62 68.66 35.24
C HIS A 241 46.49 68.25 34.04
N HIS A 242 46.82 69.23 33.18
CA HIS A 242 48.14 69.87 33.00
C HIS A 242 49.19 68.89 32.44
N SER A 243 49.87 69.13 31.32
CA SER A 243 50.26 70.35 30.62
C SER A 243 50.45 70.04 29.13
#